data_AF-A0A538SLN0-F1
#
_entry.id   AF-A0A538SLN0-F1
#
_cell.length_a   1.000
_cell.length_b   1.000
_cell.length_c   1.000
_cell.angle_alpha   90.00
_cell.angle_beta   90.00
_cell.angle_gamma   90.00
#
_symmetry.space_group_name_H-M   'P 1'
#
loop_
_entity.id
_entity.type
_entity.pdbx_description
1 polymer ?
#
loop_
_entity_poly.entity_id
_entity_poly.type
_entity_poly.pdbx_seq_one_letter_code
_entity_poly.pdbx_strand_id
1 'polypeptide(L)'
;MKGQFVSRYSLSHVSDPDLVRGLASAVGQDRSATAVVLAHLAEFDARRLYVPAAFPSTYLYCLHELHLSEDAAYKRIQAARAARQFPAIFEAMAEGRLHLRGVNLLAPYLTPENADALLQAAANKTTREIEQLLAERFPRSETLALVQAIPRHRPCPRTSVRRCPFRRARRTASE
;
A
#
# COMPACT_ATOMS: atom_id res chain seq x y z
N MET A 1 6.63 20.73 44.55
CA MET A 1 6.79 20.38 43.12
C MET A 1 5.95 19.14 42.83
N LYS A 2 4.81 19.27 42.15
CA LYS A 2 4.04 18.13 41.66
C LYS A 2 4.07 18.18 40.14
N GLY A 3 4.93 17.36 39.53
CA GLY A 3 4.95 17.17 38.09
C GLY A 3 3.69 16.42 37.68
N GLN A 4 2.74 17.11 37.05
CA GLN A 4 1.69 16.43 36.30
C GLN A 4 2.34 15.73 35.12
N PHE A 5 2.34 14.40 35.14
CA PHE A 5 2.53 13.61 33.93
C PHE A 5 1.27 13.79 33.07
N VAL A 6 1.23 14.88 32.30
CA VAL A 6 0.24 15.03 31.25
C VAL A 6 0.56 13.98 30.20
N SER A 7 -0.35 13.01 30.01
CA SER A 7 -0.23 12.04 28.92
C SER A 7 -0.03 12.79 27.61
N ARG A 8 0.92 12.33 26.78
CA ARG A 8 1.18 12.90 25.44
C ARG A 8 -0.07 13.01 24.57
N TYR A 9 -1.11 12.22 24.88
CA TYR A 9 -2.37 12.17 24.15
C TYR A 9 -3.50 13.00 24.78
N SER A 10 -3.25 13.68 25.92
CA SER A 10 -4.23 14.55 26.55
C SER A 10 -4.16 15.96 25.96
N LEU A 11 -5.20 16.37 25.23
CA LEU A 11 -5.29 17.68 24.56
C LEU A 11 -6.31 18.62 25.23
N SER A 12 -6.83 18.27 26.41
CA SER A 12 -7.87 19.05 27.11
C SER A 12 -7.44 20.46 27.55
N HIS A 13 -6.14 20.75 27.49
CA HIS A 13 -5.56 22.05 27.82
C HIS A 13 -5.27 22.91 26.57
N VAL A 14 -5.49 22.37 25.37
CA VAL A 14 -5.25 23.05 24.09
C VAL A 14 -6.51 23.85 23.73
N SER A 15 -6.33 25.06 23.21
CA SER A 15 -7.45 25.89 22.75
C SER A 15 -8.08 25.32 21.48
N ASP A 16 -9.36 25.57 21.24
CA ASP A 16 -10.06 25.14 20.02
C ASP A 16 -9.33 25.55 18.71
N PRO A 17 -8.90 26.80 18.49
CA PRO A 17 -8.19 27.17 17.27
C PRO A 17 -6.82 26.49 17.12
N ASP A 18 -6.11 26.26 18.23
CA ASP A 18 -4.85 25.52 18.20
C ASP A 18 -5.07 24.03 17.94
N LEU A 19 -6.15 23.46 18.46
CA LEU A 19 -6.53 22.06 18.24
C LEU A 19 -6.88 21.81 16.77
N VAL A 20 -7.64 22.71 16.14
CA VAL A 20 -7.97 22.63 14.71
C VAL A 20 -6.70 22.71 13.85
N ARG A 21 -5.80 23.65 14.15
CA ARG A 21 -4.51 23.79 13.43
C ARG A 21 -3.61 22.56 13.64
N GLY A 22 -3.54 22.09 14.88
CA GLY A 22 -2.78 20.90 15.26
C GLY A 22 -3.28 19.65 14.54
N LEU A 23 -4.60 19.46 14.46
CA LEU A 23 -5.22 18.35 13.74
C LEU A 23 -4.88 18.41 12.24
N ALA A 24 -5.02 19.57 11.60
CA ALA A 24 -4.68 19.73 10.18
C ALA A 24 -3.20 19.42 9.91
N SER A 25 -2.30 19.90 10.78
CA SER A 25 -0.87 19.60 10.70
C SER A 25 -0.58 18.11 10.88
N ALA A 26 -1.20 17.46 11.87
CA ALA A 26 -1.00 16.05 12.15
C ALA A 26 -1.48 15.18 10.97
N VAL A 27 -2.61 15.52 10.35
CA VAL A 27 -3.12 14.83 9.16
C VAL A 27 -2.19 15.04 7.96
N GLY A 28 -1.63 16.24 7.77
CA GLY A 28 -0.63 16.49 6.71
C GLY A 28 0.63 15.63 6.88
N GLN A 29 1.11 15.51 8.12
CA GLN A 29 2.24 14.66 8.47
C GLN A 29 1.93 13.17 8.26
N ASP A 30 0.73 12.71 8.63
CA ASP A 30 0.28 11.33 8.42
C ASP A 30 0.22 10.96 6.92
N ARG A 31 -0.29 11.86 6.09
CA ARG A 31 -0.31 11.70 4.63
C ARG A 31 1.09 11.59 4.04
N SER A 32 1.97 12.50 4.44
CA SER A 32 3.38 12.49 4.01
C SER A 32 4.09 11.21 4.45
N ALA A 33 3.92 10.79 5.71
CA ALA A 33 4.47 9.54 6.23
C ALA A 33 3.92 8.32 5.46
N THR A 34 2.63 8.32 5.13
CA THR A 34 2.02 7.25 4.34
C THR A 34 2.63 7.19 2.93
N ALA A 35 2.84 8.32 2.26
CA ALA A 35 3.49 8.34 0.95
C ALA A 35 4.92 7.77 1.02
N VAL A 36 5.70 8.13 2.06
CA VAL A 36 7.03 7.56 2.31
C VAL A 36 6.96 6.04 2.51
N VAL A 37 6.01 5.55 3.32
CA VAL A 37 5.80 4.10 3.52
C VAL A 37 5.51 3.40 2.20
N LEU A 38 4.64 3.97 1.35
CA LEU A 38 4.33 3.39 0.05
C LEU A 38 5.54 3.36 -0.88
N ALA A 39 6.38 4.39 -0.88
CA ALA A 39 7.60 4.41 -1.70
C ALA A 39 8.58 3.30 -1.27
N HIS A 40 8.78 3.12 0.04
CA HIS A 40 9.62 2.04 0.57
C HIS A 40 9.03 0.67 0.27
N LEU A 41 7.73 0.50 0.47
CA LEU A 41 7.04 -0.75 0.19
C LEU A 41 7.09 -1.11 -1.29
N ALA A 42 6.99 -0.12 -2.18
CA ALA A 42 7.06 -0.32 -3.61
C ALA A 42 8.43 -0.86 -4.04
N GLU A 43 9.51 -0.27 -3.51
CA GLU A 43 10.87 -0.71 -3.80
C GLU A 43 11.17 -2.07 -3.14
N PHE A 44 10.68 -2.29 -1.92
CA PHE A 44 10.79 -3.55 -1.20
C PHE A 44 10.13 -4.71 -1.97
N ASP A 45 8.92 -4.49 -2.50
CA ASP A 45 8.19 -5.45 -3.32
C ASP A 45 8.90 -5.70 -4.66
N ALA A 46 9.35 -4.63 -5.34
CA ALA A 46 10.05 -4.72 -6.62
C ALA A 46 11.38 -5.49 -6.54
N ARG A 47 12.16 -5.26 -5.47
CA ARG A 47 13.41 -5.97 -5.19
C ARG A 47 13.19 -7.36 -4.58
N ARG A 48 11.94 -7.71 -4.27
CA ARG A 48 11.55 -8.96 -3.63
C ARG A 48 12.30 -9.21 -2.32
N LEU A 49 12.48 -8.17 -1.50
CA LEU A 49 13.23 -8.24 -0.24
C LEU A 49 12.55 -9.13 0.83
N TYR A 50 11.29 -9.51 0.61
CA TYR A 50 10.62 -10.54 1.41
C TYR A 50 11.31 -11.92 1.29
N VAL A 51 12.01 -12.21 0.18
CA VAL A 51 12.70 -13.49 -0.04
C VAL A 51 13.90 -13.66 0.92
N PRO A 52 14.90 -12.76 0.97
CA PRO A 52 15.99 -12.86 1.94
C PRO A 52 15.51 -12.73 3.40
N ALA A 53 14.36 -12.10 3.64
CA ALA A 53 13.70 -12.06 4.95
C ALA A 53 12.97 -13.37 5.32
N ALA A 54 13.05 -14.43 4.50
CA ALA A 54 12.43 -15.73 4.72
C ALA A 54 10.88 -15.73 4.72
N PHE A 55 10.27 -14.79 3.99
CA PHE A 55 8.83 -14.76 3.74
C PHE A 55 8.50 -15.21 2.31
N PRO A 56 7.36 -15.88 2.09
CA PRO A 56 6.95 -16.31 0.75
C PRO A 56 6.37 -15.18 -0.12
N SER A 57 5.97 -14.04 0.48
CA SER A 57 5.42 -12.89 -0.24
C SER A 57 5.55 -11.60 0.58
N THR A 58 5.52 -10.44 -0.08
CA THR A 58 5.41 -9.12 0.56
C THR A 58 4.19 -9.04 1.47
N TYR A 59 3.08 -9.66 1.08
CA TYR A 59 1.86 -9.69 1.89
C TYR A 59 2.11 -10.34 3.26
N LEU A 60 2.71 -11.54 3.29
CA LEU A 60 2.99 -12.20 4.56
C LEU A 60 4.06 -11.49 5.38
N TYR A 61 5.03 -10.83 4.75
CA TYR A 61 5.96 -9.94 5.43
C TYR A 61 5.21 -8.78 6.12
N CYS A 62 4.28 -8.13 5.42
CA CYS A 62 3.48 -7.04 5.98
C CYS A 62 2.63 -7.46 7.18
N LEU A 63 2.06 -8.67 7.18
CA LEU A 63 1.24 -9.15 8.30
C LEU A 63 2.09 -9.51 9.53
N HIS A 64 3.18 -10.25 9.30
CA HIS A 64 3.92 -10.86 10.40
C HIS A 64 5.06 -9.98 10.94
N GLU A 65 5.75 -9.25 10.07
CA GLU A 65 6.89 -8.39 10.46
C GLU A 65 6.45 -6.95 10.72
N LEU A 66 5.56 -6.41 9.87
CA LEU A 66 5.07 -5.02 10.01
C LEU A 66 3.76 -4.91 10.78
N HIS A 67 3.19 -6.03 11.23
CA HIS A 67 1.95 -6.10 12.01
C HIS A 67 0.77 -5.34 11.39
N LEU A 68 0.70 -5.29 10.05
CA LEU A 68 -0.45 -4.72 9.35
C LEU A 68 -1.62 -5.71 9.36
N SER A 69 -2.84 -5.19 9.38
CA SER A 69 -4.01 -6.02 9.08
C SER A 69 -4.01 -6.45 7.62
N GLU A 70 -4.77 -7.50 7.32
CA GLU A 70 -4.94 -8.06 5.97
C GLU A 70 -5.37 -6.99 4.96
N ASP A 71 -6.39 -6.21 5.33
CA ASP A 71 -6.90 -5.10 4.51
C ASP A 71 -5.87 -3.98 4.34
N ALA A 72 -5.16 -3.62 5.42
CA ALA A 72 -4.12 -2.59 5.40
C ALA A 72 -2.95 -2.99 4.50
N ALA A 73 -2.52 -4.26 4.56
CA ALA A 73 -1.44 -4.80 3.75
C ALA A 73 -1.85 -4.84 2.27
N TYR A 74 -3.02 -5.39 1.95
CA TYR A 74 -3.52 -5.47 0.58
C TYR A 74 -3.61 -4.09 -0.09
N LYS A 75 -4.27 -3.13 0.57
CA LYS A 75 -4.45 -1.77 0.04
C LYS A 75 -3.14 -1.02 -0.15
N ARG A 76 -2.18 -1.19 0.77
CA ARG A 76 -0.87 -0.53 0.66
C ARG A 76 0.00 -1.17 -0.42
N ILE A 77 0.01 -2.49 -0.56
CA ILE A 77 0.76 -3.17 -1.63
C ILE A 77 0.22 -2.78 -3.00
N GLN A 78 -1.11 -2.78 -3.18
CA GLN A 78 -1.74 -2.35 -4.43
C GLN A 78 -1.39 -0.89 -4.77
N ALA A 79 -1.56 0.03 -3.81
CA ALA A 79 -1.22 1.43 -4.00
C ALA A 79 0.28 1.65 -4.27
N ALA A 80 1.17 0.94 -3.57
CA ALA A 80 2.62 1.02 -3.77
C ALA A 80 3.03 0.57 -5.17
N ARG A 81 2.44 -0.52 -5.67
CA ARG A 81 2.68 -1.01 -7.05
C ARG A 81 2.20 0.00 -8.09
N ALA A 82 1.00 0.55 -7.92
CA ALA A 82 0.47 1.58 -8.81
C ALA A 82 1.33 2.86 -8.79
N ALA A 83 1.73 3.31 -7.60
CA ALA A 83 2.57 4.51 -7.44
C ALA A 83 3.98 4.33 -8.03
N ARG A 84 4.53 3.12 -8.03
CA ARG A 84 5.78 2.84 -8.73
C ARG A 84 5.65 2.88 -10.25
N GLN A 85 4.49 2.51 -10.80
CA GLN A 85 4.19 2.65 -12.22
C GLN A 85 3.90 4.12 -12.60
N PHE A 86 3.25 4.86 -11.71
CA PHE A 86 2.86 6.26 -11.89
C PHE A 86 3.34 7.11 -10.70
N PRO A 87 4.62 7.57 -10.71
CA PRO A 87 5.24 8.25 -9.56
C PRO A 87 4.52 9.50 -9.06
N ALA A 88 3.73 10.17 -9.91
CA ALA A 88 2.91 11.32 -9.53
C ALA A 88 1.91 11.01 -8.38
N ILE A 89 1.59 9.74 -8.15
CA ILE A 89 0.74 9.30 -7.04
C ILE A 89 1.38 9.60 -5.68
N PHE A 90 2.71 9.49 -5.54
CA PHE A 90 3.39 9.74 -4.26
C PHE A 90 3.19 11.19 -3.81
N GLU A 91 3.46 12.14 -4.70
CA GLU A 91 3.27 13.57 -4.43
C GLU A 91 1.79 13.90 -4.19
N ALA A 92 0.89 13.35 -5.01
CA ALA A 92 -0.54 13.56 -4.82
C ALA A 92 -1.05 13.05 -3.45
N MET A 93 -0.48 11.97 -2.93
CA MET A 93 -0.79 11.47 -1.59
C MET A 93 -0.15 12.32 -0.50
N ALA A 94 1.11 12.72 -0.64
CA ALA A 94 1.81 13.54 0.35
C ALA A 94 1.13 14.90 0.55
N GLU A 95 0.72 15.54 -0.55
CA GLU A 95 -0.01 16.82 -0.55
C GLU A 95 -1.47 16.66 -0.10
N GLY A 96 -1.98 15.41 -0.03
CA GLY A 96 -3.36 15.12 0.34
C GLY A 96 -4.39 15.36 -0.76
N ARG A 97 -3.95 15.53 -2.01
CA ARG A 97 -4.82 15.56 -3.18
C ARG A 97 -5.48 14.21 -3.44
N LEU A 98 -4.84 13.11 -3.04
CA LEU A 98 -5.37 11.77 -3.22
C LEU A 98 -5.27 10.94 -1.93
N HIS A 99 -6.32 10.21 -1.60
CA HIS A 99 -6.34 9.30 -0.46
C HIS A 99 -6.07 7.85 -0.90
N LEU A 100 -5.58 7.00 0.01
CA LEU A 100 -5.17 5.61 -0.27
C LEU A 100 -6.26 4.78 -0.99
N ARG A 101 -7.53 4.95 -0.59
CA ARG A 101 -8.66 4.27 -1.26
C ARG A 101 -8.83 4.73 -2.71
N GLY A 102 -8.62 6.01 -2.99
CA GLY A 102 -8.76 6.61 -4.31
C GLY A 102 -7.72 6.05 -5.26
N VAL A 103 -6.46 5.96 -4.80
CA VAL A 103 -5.39 5.27 -5.55
C VAL A 103 -5.81 3.86 -5.96
N ASN A 104 -6.33 3.07 -5.01
CA ASN A 104 -6.76 1.69 -5.29
C ASN A 104 -7.94 1.61 -6.28
N LEU A 105 -8.84 2.60 -6.29
CA LEU A 105 -9.93 2.67 -7.26
C LEU A 105 -9.44 3.07 -8.66
N LEU A 106 -8.45 3.97 -8.73
CA LEU A 106 -7.90 4.47 -9.99
C LEU A 106 -6.93 3.48 -10.63
N ALA A 107 -6.19 2.71 -9.83
CA ALA A 107 -5.12 1.82 -10.30
C ALA A 107 -5.48 0.93 -11.52
N PRO A 108 -6.68 0.32 -11.61
CA PRO A 108 -7.06 -0.49 -12.77
C PRO A 108 -7.27 0.30 -14.07
N TYR A 109 -7.49 1.62 -13.99
CA TYR A 109 -7.84 2.49 -15.12
C TYR A 109 -6.67 3.38 -15.57
N LEU A 110 -5.56 3.39 -14.80
CA LEU A 110 -4.39 4.19 -15.13
C LEU A 110 -3.61 3.55 -16.29
N THR A 111 -3.38 4.34 -17.33
CA THR A 111 -2.48 4.04 -18.44
C THR A 111 -1.45 5.16 -18.56
N PRO A 112 -0.28 4.92 -19.18
CA PRO A 112 0.74 5.96 -19.37
C PRO A 112 0.19 7.22 -20.07
N GLU A 113 -0.81 7.09 -20.92
CA GLU A 113 -1.41 8.17 -21.70
C GLU A 113 -2.45 8.97 -20.90
N ASN A 114 -3.13 8.36 -19.94
CA ASN A 114 -4.24 8.98 -19.21
C ASN A 114 -3.90 9.36 -17.75
N ALA A 115 -2.76 8.89 -17.23
CA ALA A 115 -2.45 8.94 -15.81
C ALA A 115 -2.54 10.35 -15.24
N ASP A 116 -1.85 11.32 -15.85
CA ASP A 116 -1.83 12.70 -15.36
C ASP A 116 -3.24 13.31 -15.36
N ALA A 117 -3.99 13.17 -16.46
CA ALA A 117 -5.32 13.72 -16.59
C ALA A 117 -6.33 13.09 -15.61
N LEU A 118 -6.21 11.78 -15.36
CA LEU A 118 -7.09 11.07 -14.43
C LEU A 118 -6.75 11.38 -12.97
N LEU A 119 -5.46 11.45 -12.62
CA LEU A 119 -5.02 11.83 -11.28
C LEU A 119 -5.41 13.27 -10.94
N GLN A 120 -5.29 14.21 -11.89
CA GLN A 120 -5.75 15.58 -11.70
C GLN A 120 -7.27 15.66 -11.53
N ALA A 121 -8.03 14.91 -12.34
CA ALA A 121 -9.49 14.87 -12.23
C ALA A 121 -9.97 14.26 -10.90
N ALA A 122 -9.21 13.33 -10.33
CA ALA A 122 -9.50 12.71 -9.03
C ALA A 122 -8.99 13.52 -7.82
N ALA A 123 -8.24 14.60 -8.04
CA ALA A 123 -7.66 15.38 -6.95
C ALA A 123 -8.75 16.02 -6.08
N ASN A 124 -8.54 15.96 -4.76
CA ASN A 124 -9.43 16.50 -3.71
C ASN A 124 -10.86 15.93 -3.72
N LYS A 125 -11.10 14.84 -4.46
CA LYS A 125 -12.41 14.17 -4.49
C LYS A 125 -12.55 13.16 -3.36
N THR A 126 -13.77 13.01 -2.88
CA THR A 126 -14.17 11.92 -2.00
C THR A 126 -14.19 10.60 -2.76
N THR A 127 -14.22 9.49 -2.02
CA THR A 127 -14.30 8.15 -2.62
C THR A 127 -15.52 8.00 -3.55
N ARG A 128 -16.67 8.53 -3.15
CA ARG A 128 -17.91 8.47 -3.95
C ARG A 128 -17.79 9.27 -5.24
N GLU A 129 -17.18 10.44 -5.19
CA GLU A 129 -16.97 11.27 -6.38
C GLU A 129 -15.95 10.66 -7.34
N ILE A 130 -14.94 9.94 -6.82
CA ILE A 130 -14.00 9.17 -7.65
C ILE A 130 -14.74 8.01 -8.34
N GLU A 131 -15.61 7.29 -7.63
CA GLU A 131 -16.44 6.22 -8.22
C GLU A 131 -17.37 6.76 -9.31
N GLN A 132 -17.96 7.94 -9.11
CA GLN A 132 -18.77 8.63 -10.11
C GLN A 132 -17.95 9.05 -11.33
N LEU A 133 -16.79 9.67 -11.11
CA LEU A 133 -15.85 10.05 -12.18
C LEU A 133 -15.45 8.85 -13.04
N LEU A 134 -15.17 7.70 -12.40
CA LEU A 134 -14.83 6.47 -13.08
C LEU A 134 -16.03 5.89 -13.86
N ALA A 135 -17.23 5.92 -13.28
CA ALA A 135 -18.44 5.45 -13.96
C ALA A 135 -18.79 6.29 -15.20
N GLU A 136 -18.56 7.60 -15.16
CA GLU A 136 -18.77 8.52 -16.28
C GLU A 136 -17.74 8.32 -17.40
N ARG A 137 -16.46 8.14 -17.03
CA ARG A 137 -15.36 8.03 -18.01
C ARG A 137 -15.18 6.63 -18.58
N PHE A 138 -15.50 5.60 -17.80
CA PHE A 138 -15.35 4.20 -18.17
C PHE A 138 -16.66 3.44 -17.93
N PRO A 139 -17.69 3.64 -18.79
CA PRO A 139 -18.92 2.88 -18.71
C PRO A 139 -18.62 1.38 -18.80
N ARG A 140 -19.38 0.55 -18.07
CA ARG A 140 -19.17 -0.92 -17.89
C ARG A 140 -19.04 -1.77 -19.17
N SER A 141 -19.16 -1.18 -20.35
CA SER A 141 -18.99 -1.86 -21.63
C SER A 141 -17.53 -2.27 -21.93
N GLU A 142 -16.52 -1.72 -21.25
CA GLU A 142 -15.10 -1.98 -21.58
C GLU A 142 -14.32 -2.87 -20.60
N THR A 143 -14.89 -3.32 -19.47
CA THR A 143 -14.11 -3.89 -18.36
C THR A 143 -14.08 -5.43 -18.21
N LEU A 144 -14.43 -6.20 -19.25
CA LEU A 144 -14.37 -7.68 -19.22
C LEU A 144 -13.26 -8.30 -20.10
N ALA A 145 -12.13 -7.62 -20.29
CA ALA A 145 -10.99 -8.16 -21.03
C ALA A 145 -9.67 -8.24 -20.22
N LEU A 146 -9.73 -8.41 -18.89
CA LEU A 146 -8.55 -8.59 -18.03
C LEU A 146 -8.55 -9.91 -17.24
N VAL A 147 -9.20 -10.96 -17.75
CA VAL A 147 -8.82 -12.33 -17.39
C VAL A 147 -7.73 -12.76 -18.36
N GLN A 148 -6.47 -12.55 -18.00
CA GLN A 148 -5.38 -13.29 -18.64
C GLN A 148 -5.68 -14.78 -18.48
N ALA A 149 -5.86 -15.48 -19.60
CA ALA A 149 -5.94 -16.92 -19.59
C ALA A 149 -4.68 -17.49 -18.95
N ILE A 150 -4.81 -18.10 -17.78
CA ILE A 150 -3.74 -18.89 -17.17
C ILE A 150 -3.39 -19.98 -18.21
N PRO A 151 -2.15 -20.04 -18.73
CA PRO A 151 -1.76 -21.14 -19.58
C PRO A 151 -2.00 -22.43 -18.80
N ARG A 152 -2.82 -23.33 -19.34
CA ARG A 152 -2.99 -24.67 -18.76
C ARG A 152 -1.59 -25.27 -18.65
N HIS A 153 -1.11 -25.45 -17.43
CA HIS A 153 0.13 -26.16 -17.16
C HIS A 153 0.09 -27.49 -17.93
N ARG A 154 1.03 -27.70 -18.84
CA ARG A 154 1.31 -29.05 -19.35
C ARG A 154 1.61 -29.92 -18.12
N PRO A 155 1.01 -31.12 -17.99
CA PRO A 155 1.36 -32.01 -16.90
C PRO A 155 2.87 -32.28 -16.97
N CYS A 156 3.58 -31.89 -15.92
CA CYS A 156 5.00 -32.18 -15.78
C CYS A 156 5.16 -33.71 -15.69
N PRO A 157 6.05 -34.33 -16.48
CA PRO A 157 6.35 -35.74 -16.31
C PRO A 157 6.94 -35.92 -14.90
N ARG A 158 6.27 -36.78 -14.12
CA ARG A 158 6.71 -37.19 -12.78
C ARG A 158 8.09 -37.83 -12.90
N THR A 159 9.12 -37.05 -12.61
CA THR A 159 10.45 -37.60 -12.38
C THR A 159 10.61 -37.79 -10.88
N SER A 160 10.92 -39.01 -10.49
CA SER A 160 11.01 -39.47 -9.10
C SER A 160 11.96 -38.59 -8.29
N VAL A 161 11.42 -38.00 -7.22
CA VAL A 161 12.22 -37.28 -6.23
C VAL A 161 13.13 -38.28 -5.53
N ARG A 162 14.42 -38.28 -5.86
CA ARG A 162 15.44 -38.79 -4.95
C ARG A 162 15.45 -37.88 -3.72
N ARG A 163 15.12 -38.45 -2.57
CA ARG A 163 15.13 -37.78 -1.26
C ARG A 163 16.49 -37.11 -1.03
N CYS A 164 16.51 -35.78 -0.91
CA CYS A 164 17.61 -35.06 -0.27
C CYS A 164 17.41 -35.14 1.25
N PRO A 165 18.43 -35.48 2.04
CA PRO A 165 18.31 -35.54 3.49
C PRO A 165 18.28 -34.12 4.04
N PHE A 166 17.16 -33.75 4.68
CA PHE A 166 17.02 -32.52 5.45
C PHE A 166 17.97 -32.57 6.65
N ARG A 167 19.11 -31.87 6.55
CA ARG A 167 20.05 -31.72 7.67
C ARG A 167 19.54 -30.58 8.57
N ARG A 168 18.94 -30.94 9.71
CA ARG A 168 18.66 -29.98 10.80
C ARG A 168 19.98 -29.37 11.27
N ALA A 169 20.18 -28.07 11.04
CA ALA A 169 21.20 -27.31 11.75
C ALA A 169 20.75 -27.17 13.21
N ARG A 170 21.49 -27.80 14.12
CA ARG A 170 21.37 -27.56 15.56
C ARG A 170 21.87 -26.15 15.83
N ARG A 171 21.06 -25.30 16.48
CA ARG A 171 21.56 -24.09 17.14
C ARG A 171 22.35 -24.55 18.35
N THR A 172 23.67 -24.40 18.31
CA THR A 172 24.52 -24.42 19.49
C THR A 172 24.43 -23.06 20.15
N ALA A 173 24.11 -23.05 21.45
CA ALA A 173 24.29 -21.92 22.35
C ALA A 173 25.76 -21.84 22.79
N SER A 174 26.32 -20.62 22.81
CA SER A 174 27.53 -20.10 23.49
C SER A 174 27.77 -18.72 22.87
N GLU A 175 27.97 -17.60 23.55
CA GLU A 175 28.39 -17.25 24.92
C GLU A 175 27.70 -15.94 25.34
#